data_AF-A0A8J7EQB3-F1
#
_entry.id   AF-A0A8J7EQB3-F1
#
_cell.length_a   1.000
_cell.length_b   1.000
_cell.length_c   1.000
_cell.angle_alpha   90.00
_cell.angle_beta   90.00
_cell.angle_gamma   90.00
#
_symmetry.space_group_name_H-M   'P 1'
#
loop_
_entity.id
_entity.type
_entity.pdbx_description
1 polymer ?
#
loop_
_entity_poly.entity_id
_entity_poly.type
_entity_poly.pdbx_seq_one_letter_code
_entity_poly.pdbx_strand_id
1 'polypeptide(L)'
;MTASTGWGEESHKALRSEPLPADPTGQRLCEIFGHYPWNFIRADLPDDATTKAAWTTVSTYPLRPRVLWNHWQDANQLIGVRFTHDTRYALLDLDAGGDYCSAEGVAQIRAALETIGITRTLLLRSSWNGGLHLYLPFAELVNTFNLAVALKECLKAQGFRLQAGQLEIFPNVKAYGVETFIEYMGHRLPLQPGSGSCLLDDALNPIGSSLARFFWLWDGAASHQDMDTLRHAMKLGRDNHRKRPKRRHHPVDSWRHDLDLEITEGWTAHGQTNHLLKTIACYGRVFEGHEGQSLIDYTLRIALHCPGYEQYCRHQHDIERKVTAWARAVEGYYWPLGSTPTRDTSHPKNTLVPFNQRQSEDAQHRIRTAYTELEQAGELPEQITARAKAIAQAAKVSQQTLYKHLSLWHPEHREGVIEPAAGFLALEEASSEAIPKSLEPFEVKELHPLERNMKGWARCAGDLGSDRTSFSPERGVRGDGPAFPQDAEPAIYDPALHEQIQHEIRSLGWSGEVICQFIADQFEGKRWSELNEDERLLLLYHLRVLDSLNAGELLT
;
A
#
# COMPACT_ATOMS: atom_id res chain seq x y z
N MET A 1 26.64 10.70 -28.39
CA MET A 1 26.08 10.30 -27.08
C MET A 1 26.20 11.51 -26.17
N THR A 2 25.17 12.36 -26.19
CA THR A 2 25.13 13.63 -25.46
C THR A 2 24.65 13.37 -24.05
N ALA A 3 25.52 13.64 -23.07
CA ALA A 3 25.22 13.60 -21.65
C ALA A 3 24.20 14.69 -21.31
N SER A 4 23.09 14.29 -20.68
CA SER A 4 22.11 15.21 -20.11
C SER A 4 22.58 15.62 -18.72
N THR A 5 23.34 16.72 -18.66
CA THR A 5 23.58 17.54 -17.46
C THR A 5 22.34 18.38 -17.14
N GLY A 6 22.01 18.50 -15.86
CA GLY A 6 20.78 19.14 -15.33
C GLY A 6 19.81 18.02 -14.96
N TRP A 7 19.64 17.63 -13.69
CA TRP A 7 18.89 18.35 -12.65
C TRP A 7 19.39 18.02 -11.23
N GLY A 8 20.70 17.79 -11.05
CA GLY A 8 21.27 17.31 -9.77
C GLY A 8 22.20 18.29 -9.04
N GLU A 9 22.64 19.38 -9.67
CA GLU A 9 23.71 20.24 -9.13
C GLU A 9 23.23 21.54 -8.45
N GLU A 10 21.94 21.84 -8.46
CA GLU A 10 21.42 23.06 -7.80
C GLU A 10 21.22 22.93 -6.28
N SER A 11 21.37 21.74 -5.71
CA SER A 11 21.17 21.48 -4.27
C SER A 11 22.36 21.84 -3.37
N HIS A 12 23.50 22.26 -3.93
CA HIS A 12 24.71 22.62 -3.16
C HIS A 12 25.12 24.10 -3.27
N LYS A 13 24.21 24.99 -3.66
CA LYS A 13 24.40 26.41 -3.34
C LYS A 13 24.13 26.59 -1.86
N ALA A 14 25.16 26.95 -1.09
CA ALA A 14 25.00 27.40 0.29
C ALA A 14 23.84 28.41 0.34
N LEU A 15 22.71 28.00 0.95
CA LEU A 15 21.59 28.92 1.17
C LEU A 15 22.19 30.15 1.85
N ARG A 16 22.00 31.33 1.25
CA ARG A 16 22.13 32.59 2.00
C ARG A 16 21.37 32.37 3.29
N SER A 17 22.05 32.44 4.45
CA SER A 17 21.47 32.03 5.72
C SER A 17 20.13 32.72 5.91
N GLU A 18 19.04 31.99 5.72
CA GLU A 18 17.72 32.57 5.88
C GLU A 18 17.61 33.06 7.32
N PRO A 19 17.02 34.24 7.54
CA PRO A 19 16.99 34.82 8.86
C PRO A 19 16.18 33.92 9.79
N LEU A 20 16.83 33.43 10.85
CA LEU A 20 16.20 32.59 11.86
C LEU A 20 15.25 33.40 12.77
N PRO A 21 14.36 32.72 13.53
CA PRO A 21 13.59 33.35 14.60
C PRO A 21 14.48 34.03 15.66
N ALA A 22 13.97 35.06 16.32
CA ALA A 22 14.67 35.67 17.45
C ALA A 22 14.66 34.76 18.70
N ASP A 23 13.61 33.96 18.84
CA ASP A 23 13.45 33.00 19.94
C ASP A 23 14.46 31.83 19.80
N PRO A 24 15.29 31.53 20.82
CA PRO A 24 16.26 30.44 20.75
C PRO A 24 15.63 29.05 20.54
N THR A 25 14.45 28.81 21.10
CA THR A 25 13.69 27.57 20.89
C THR A 25 13.21 27.47 19.45
N GLY A 26 12.75 28.60 18.88
CA GLY A 26 12.39 28.70 17.47
C GLY A 26 13.57 28.47 16.53
N GLN A 27 14.77 28.96 16.88
CA GLN A 27 16.00 28.67 16.14
C GLN A 27 16.29 27.17 16.14
N ARG A 28 16.24 26.53 17.31
CA ARG A 28 16.49 25.08 17.46
C ARG A 28 15.47 24.22 16.70
N LEU A 29 14.20 24.61 16.71
CA LEU A 29 13.16 23.95 15.92
C LEU A 29 13.45 24.02 14.42
N CYS A 30 13.86 25.19 13.92
CA CYS A 30 14.23 25.36 12.52
C CYS A 30 15.52 24.61 12.16
N GLU A 31 16.48 24.52 13.08
CA GLU A 31 17.72 23.77 12.89
C GLU A 31 17.45 22.27 12.69
N ILE A 32 16.51 21.69 13.45
CA ILE A 32 16.23 20.25 13.38
C ILE A 32 15.25 19.92 12.25
N PHE A 33 14.18 20.71 12.09
CA PHE A 33 13.05 20.38 11.22
C PHE A 33 12.97 21.23 9.94
N GLY A 34 13.78 22.30 9.83
CA GLY A 34 13.70 23.27 8.73
C GLY A 34 14.56 22.96 7.51
N HIS A 35 15.12 21.75 7.40
CA HIS A 35 16.03 21.39 6.31
C HIS A 35 15.35 21.18 4.95
N TYR A 36 14.06 20.83 4.92
CA TYR A 36 13.29 20.65 3.69
C TYR A 36 12.13 21.65 3.64
N PRO A 37 12.30 22.81 2.98
CA PRO A 37 11.30 23.88 3.01
C PRO A 37 10.13 23.64 2.04
N TRP A 38 10.23 22.71 1.10
CA TRP A 38 9.20 22.49 0.08
C TRP A 38 8.23 21.38 0.47
N ASN A 39 7.04 21.38 -0.14
CA ASN A 39 6.04 20.31 0.02
C ASN A 39 5.67 20.03 1.49
N PHE A 40 5.75 21.02 2.37
CA PHE A 40 5.35 20.88 3.77
C PHE A 40 3.86 20.59 3.88
N ILE A 41 3.42 20.06 5.01
CA ILE A 41 2.01 19.74 5.26
C ILE A 41 1.40 20.67 6.30
N ARG A 42 0.12 21.01 6.14
CA ARG A 42 -0.64 21.78 7.11
C ARG A 42 -2.07 21.29 7.23
N ALA A 43 -2.69 21.53 8.37
CA ALA A 43 -4.11 21.32 8.60
C ALA A 43 -4.61 22.38 9.60
N ASP A 44 -5.89 22.69 9.58
CA ASP A 44 -6.50 23.40 10.70
C ASP A 44 -6.61 22.43 11.88
N LEU A 45 -6.48 22.95 13.10
CA LEU A 45 -6.68 22.14 14.30
C LEU A 45 -8.18 21.80 14.42
N PRO A 46 -8.56 20.51 14.50
CA PRO A 46 -9.96 20.14 14.64
C PRO A 46 -10.57 20.65 15.96
N ASP A 47 -11.81 21.15 15.92
CA ASP A 47 -12.56 21.57 17.11
C ASP A 47 -12.91 20.39 18.03
N ASP A 48 -13.13 19.21 17.45
CA ASP A 48 -13.40 17.97 18.16
C ASP A 48 -12.13 17.10 18.16
N ALA A 49 -11.68 16.72 19.37
CA ALA A 49 -10.55 15.84 19.56
C ALA A 49 -10.63 14.56 18.71
N THR A 50 -11.82 13.98 18.56
CA THR A 50 -12.04 12.71 17.83
C THR A 50 -11.95 12.83 16.32
N THR A 51 -11.94 14.06 15.78
CA THR A 51 -11.86 14.31 14.34
C THR A 51 -10.42 14.26 13.86
N LYS A 52 -10.17 13.53 12.76
CA LYS A 52 -8.85 13.49 12.12
C LYS A 52 -8.55 14.82 11.42
N ALA A 53 -7.33 15.34 11.60
CA ALA A 53 -6.88 16.55 10.92
C ALA A 53 -6.85 16.36 9.39
N ALA A 54 -7.41 17.33 8.68
CA ALA A 54 -7.46 17.34 7.22
C ALA A 54 -6.14 17.87 6.62
N TRP A 55 -5.12 17.01 6.58
CA TRP A 55 -3.80 17.37 6.07
C TRP A 55 -3.80 17.71 4.59
N THR A 56 -3.19 18.84 4.25
CA THR A 56 -2.95 19.30 2.88
C THR A 56 -1.47 19.53 2.66
N THR A 57 -0.97 19.23 1.45
CA THR A 57 0.41 19.52 1.07
C THR A 57 0.48 20.88 0.39
N VAL A 58 1.40 21.73 0.83
CA VAL A 58 1.67 23.05 0.25
C VAL A 58 2.94 22.97 -0.59
N SER A 59 2.78 23.06 -1.91
CA SER A 59 3.87 22.98 -2.89
C SER A 59 4.19 24.31 -3.57
N THR A 60 3.36 25.34 -3.37
CA THR A 60 3.40 26.60 -4.13
C THR A 60 4.50 27.56 -3.69
N TYR A 61 5.06 27.39 -2.48
CA TYR A 61 6.14 28.23 -1.95
C TYR A 61 6.95 27.50 -0.85
N PRO A 62 8.20 27.91 -0.59
CA PRO A 62 9.02 27.32 0.45
C PRO A 62 8.66 27.85 1.84
N LEU A 63 8.72 26.96 2.84
CA LEU A 63 8.52 27.24 4.25
C LEU A 63 9.79 27.83 4.88
N ARG A 64 9.83 29.16 5.00
CA ARG A 64 10.97 29.90 5.57
C ARG A 64 11.04 29.72 7.11
N PRO A 65 12.21 29.74 7.77
CA PRO A 65 12.38 29.49 9.20
C PRO A 65 11.47 30.33 10.13
N ARG A 66 11.37 31.64 9.90
CA ARG A 66 10.47 32.50 10.69
C ARG A 66 9.00 32.16 10.51
N VAL A 67 8.62 31.72 9.31
CA VAL A 67 7.25 31.31 8.99
C VAL A 67 6.94 29.93 9.58
N LEU A 68 7.89 28.99 9.52
CA LEU A 68 7.84 27.71 10.23
C LEU A 68 7.58 27.91 11.72
N TRP A 69 8.36 28.79 12.36
CA TRP A 69 8.18 29.11 13.77
C TRP A 69 6.82 29.74 14.06
N ASN A 70 6.38 30.70 13.25
CA ASN A 70 5.07 31.33 13.41
C ASN A 70 3.92 30.32 13.27
N HIS A 71 3.98 29.43 12.26
CA HIS A 71 2.98 28.37 12.10
C HIS A 71 3.01 27.35 13.22
N TRP A 72 4.18 27.04 13.78
CA TRP A 72 4.27 26.16 14.95
C TRP A 72 3.63 26.80 16.18
N GLN A 73 3.70 28.12 16.35
CA GLN A 73 3.11 28.84 17.48
C GLN A 73 1.58 29.02 17.38
N ASP A 74 1.01 28.89 16.19
CA ASP A 74 -0.41 29.07 15.96
C ASP A 74 -1.21 27.91 16.58
N ALA A 75 -2.04 28.20 17.58
CA ALA A 75 -2.83 27.20 18.28
C ALA A 75 -4.03 26.68 17.47
N ASN A 76 -4.36 27.30 16.34
CA ASN A 76 -5.47 26.90 15.47
C ASN A 76 -4.99 26.14 14.23
N GLN A 77 -3.67 25.95 14.08
CA GLN A 77 -3.08 25.30 12.93
C GLN A 77 -2.16 24.16 13.37
N LEU A 78 -2.10 23.13 12.53
CA LEU A 78 -1.07 22.11 12.55
C LEU A 78 -0.14 22.27 11.34
N ILE A 79 1.16 22.12 11.58
CA ILE A 79 2.23 22.12 10.59
C ILE A 79 3.04 20.82 10.69
N GLY A 80 3.54 20.36 9.55
CA GLY A 80 4.42 19.21 9.44
C GLY A 80 5.42 19.38 8.30
N VAL A 81 6.53 18.65 8.39
CA VAL A 81 7.67 18.74 7.48
C VAL A 81 7.96 17.39 6.85
N ARG A 82 8.84 17.38 5.84
CA ARG A 82 9.33 16.16 5.19
C ARG A 82 10.84 16.06 5.39
N PHE A 83 11.35 14.86 5.22
CA PHE A 83 12.79 14.61 5.27
C PHE A 83 13.47 15.01 3.96
N THR A 84 14.75 15.36 4.06
CA THR A 84 15.65 15.56 2.91
C THR A 84 16.58 14.36 2.72
N HIS A 85 17.66 14.51 1.95
CA HIS A 85 18.65 13.46 1.68
C HIS A 85 19.31 12.89 2.96
N ASP A 86 19.59 13.76 3.94
CA ASP A 86 20.17 13.41 5.23
C ASP A 86 19.30 13.95 6.38
N THR A 87 19.35 13.30 7.53
CA THR A 87 18.53 13.63 8.70
C THR A 87 19.29 13.39 10.00
N ARG A 88 18.86 14.07 11.07
CA ARG A 88 19.33 13.87 12.45
C ARG A 88 18.30 13.16 13.32
N TYR A 89 17.24 12.63 12.72
CA TYR A 89 16.23 11.89 13.45
C TYR A 89 15.42 10.94 12.58
N ALA A 90 14.73 10.04 13.26
CA ALA A 90 13.54 9.36 12.77
C ALA A 90 12.39 9.55 13.76
N LEU A 91 11.19 9.16 13.33
CA LEU A 91 9.95 9.18 14.07
C LEU A 91 9.17 7.90 13.75
N LEU A 92 8.65 7.24 14.79
CA LEU A 92 7.61 6.24 14.63
C LEU A 92 6.28 6.85 15.08
N ASP A 93 5.26 6.74 14.24
CA ASP A 93 3.89 7.17 14.55
C ASP A 93 3.04 5.95 14.86
N LEU A 94 2.44 5.95 16.05
CA LEU A 94 1.62 4.88 16.58
C LEU A 94 0.21 5.43 16.78
N ASP A 95 -0.71 5.00 15.93
CA ASP A 95 -2.07 5.48 15.98
C ASP A 95 -2.82 4.95 17.20
N ALA A 96 -3.71 5.79 17.74
CA ALA A 96 -4.57 5.42 18.85
C ALA A 96 -5.43 4.19 18.50
N GLY A 97 -5.41 3.18 19.37
CA GLY A 97 -6.10 1.91 19.14
C GLY A 97 -5.36 0.94 18.22
N GLY A 98 -4.17 1.29 17.70
CA GLY A 98 -3.29 0.37 17.02
C GLY A 98 -2.59 -0.61 17.98
N ASP A 99 -2.16 -1.76 17.46
CA ASP A 99 -1.62 -2.89 18.22
C ASP A 99 -0.48 -2.51 19.18
N TYR A 100 0.31 -1.49 18.83
CA TYR A 100 1.52 -1.12 19.56
C TYR A 100 1.39 0.18 20.37
N CYS A 101 0.23 0.85 20.33
CA CYS A 101 -0.02 2.11 21.04
C CYS A 101 -0.28 1.87 22.54
N SER A 102 0.69 1.26 23.22
CA SER A 102 0.66 0.91 24.65
C SER A 102 2.07 0.99 25.25
N ALA A 103 2.18 1.03 26.57
CA ALA A 103 3.49 1.04 27.24
C ALA A 103 4.33 -0.20 26.87
N GLU A 104 3.69 -1.37 26.83
CA GLU A 104 4.33 -2.63 26.43
C GLU A 104 4.76 -2.60 24.95
N GLY A 105 3.89 -2.14 24.05
CA GLY A 105 4.22 -2.04 22.63
C GLY A 105 5.37 -1.08 22.36
N VAL A 106 5.40 0.07 23.04
CA VAL A 106 6.52 1.01 22.99
C VAL A 106 7.81 0.39 23.53
N ALA A 107 7.75 -0.36 24.64
CA ALA A 107 8.91 -1.06 25.19
C ALA A 107 9.47 -2.11 24.23
N GLN A 108 8.60 -2.90 23.59
CA GLN A 108 9.00 -3.88 22.57
C GLN A 108 9.65 -3.20 21.35
N ILE A 109 9.09 -2.08 20.88
CA ILE A 109 9.68 -1.30 19.78
C ILE A 109 11.05 -0.76 20.17
N ARG A 110 11.22 -0.25 21.40
CA ARG A 110 12.53 0.24 21.87
C ARG A 110 13.57 -0.87 21.94
N ALA A 111 13.19 -2.03 22.49
CA ALA A 111 14.04 -3.22 22.49
C ALA A 111 14.47 -3.60 21.07
N ALA A 112 13.54 -3.50 20.11
CA ALA A 112 13.85 -3.75 18.72
C ALA A 112 14.86 -2.75 18.14
N LEU A 113 14.64 -1.47 18.39
CA LEU A 113 15.51 -0.38 17.93
C LEU A 113 16.92 -0.46 18.54
N GLU A 114 17.06 -0.96 19.77
CA GLU A 114 18.36 -1.16 20.41
C GLU A 114 19.27 -2.13 19.64
N THR A 115 18.70 -3.16 19.00
CA THR A 115 19.47 -4.13 18.19
C THR A 115 20.20 -3.49 17.00
N ILE A 116 19.76 -2.31 16.57
CA ILE A 116 20.39 -1.53 15.50
C ILE A 116 21.06 -0.25 16.00
N GLY A 117 21.32 -0.15 17.31
CA GLY A 117 22.07 0.95 17.90
C GLY A 117 21.26 2.19 18.27
N ILE A 118 19.92 2.10 18.23
CA ILE A 118 19.04 3.19 18.69
C ILE A 118 18.61 2.89 20.13
N THR A 119 19.33 3.46 21.09
CA THR A 119 19.29 3.14 22.53
C THR A 119 18.49 4.14 23.36
N ARG A 120 18.19 5.31 22.80
CA ARG A 120 17.39 6.37 23.46
C ARG A 120 16.33 6.93 22.54
N THR A 121 15.16 7.21 23.11
CA THR A 121 14.01 7.70 22.37
C THR A 121 13.24 8.73 23.19
N LEU A 122 12.49 9.61 22.53
CA LEU A 122 11.59 10.55 23.18
C LEU A 122 10.16 10.16 22.85
N LEU A 123 9.35 9.93 23.88
CA LEU A 123 7.95 9.57 23.72
C LEU A 123 7.05 10.79 23.91
N LEU A 124 6.10 10.95 22.99
CA LEU A 124 5.12 12.01 23.01
C LEU A 124 3.75 11.43 22.74
N ARG A 125 2.74 11.99 23.40
CA ARG A 125 1.39 11.97 22.85
C ARG A 125 1.35 12.93 21.67
N SER A 126 0.88 12.48 20.52
CA SER A 126 0.82 13.28 19.28
C SER A 126 -0.40 14.20 19.27
N SER A 127 -1.53 13.79 19.86
CA SER A 127 -2.79 14.56 19.89
C SER A 127 -3.71 14.14 21.04
N TRP A 128 -4.83 14.86 21.21
CA TRP A 128 -5.88 14.48 22.17
C TRP A 128 -6.47 13.08 21.95
N ASN A 129 -6.38 12.51 20.75
CA ASN A 129 -6.82 11.15 20.46
C ASN A 129 -5.93 10.05 21.08
N GLY A 130 -4.79 10.42 21.66
CA GLY A 130 -3.94 9.46 22.38
C GLY A 130 -2.92 8.72 21.50
N GLY A 131 -2.84 9.03 20.20
CA GLY A 131 -1.76 8.53 19.35
C GLY A 131 -0.38 8.95 19.90
N LEU A 132 0.65 8.15 19.61
CA LEU A 132 1.99 8.33 20.15
C LEU A 132 3.00 8.60 19.03
N HIS A 133 3.92 9.51 19.31
CA HIS A 133 5.10 9.77 18.50
C HIS A 133 6.33 9.34 19.27
N LEU A 134 7.13 8.43 18.70
CA LEU A 134 8.42 8.03 19.24
C LEU A 134 9.54 8.63 18.39
N TYR A 135 10.18 9.69 18.88
CA TYR A 135 11.30 10.35 18.22
C TYR A 135 12.61 9.63 18.53
N LEU A 136 13.46 9.51 17.49
CA LEU A 136 14.75 8.82 17.51
C LEU A 136 15.85 9.83 17.10
N PRO A 137 16.39 10.64 18.03
CA PRO A 137 17.41 11.66 17.72
C PRO A 137 18.80 11.07 17.47
N PHE A 138 19.62 11.71 16.62
CA PHE A 138 21.00 11.32 16.31
C PHE A 138 21.97 12.50 16.46
N ALA A 139 23.18 12.23 16.98
CA ALA A 139 24.24 13.23 17.13
C ALA A 139 24.81 13.74 15.80
N GLU A 140 24.65 12.98 14.72
CA GLU A 140 25.18 13.28 13.39
C GLU A 140 24.12 13.13 12.29
N LEU A 141 24.41 13.68 11.12
CA LEU A 141 23.59 13.49 9.92
C LEU A 141 23.78 12.08 9.38
N VAL A 142 22.68 11.38 9.14
CA VAL A 142 22.65 10.06 8.52
C VAL A 142 21.83 10.08 7.25
N ASN A 143 22.17 9.22 6.28
CA ASN A 143 21.42 9.13 5.03
C ASN A 143 19.97 8.66 5.30
N THR A 144 19.01 9.50 4.95
CA THR A 144 17.58 9.30 5.24
C THR A 144 17.04 8.01 4.64
N PHE A 145 17.45 7.64 3.42
CA PHE A 145 16.96 6.42 2.76
C PHE A 145 17.50 5.15 3.44
N ASN A 146 18.79 5.11 3.73
CA ASN A 146 19.39 3.95 4.39
C ASN A 146 18.82 3.77 5.81
N LEU A 147 18.56 4.87 6.52
CA LEU A 147 17.89 4.86 7.81
C LEU A 147 16.47 4.29 7.71
N ALA A 148 15.67 4.76 6.75
CA ALA A 148 14.32 4.25 6.51
C ALA A 148 14.32 2.73 6.28
N VAL A 149 15.29 2.24 5.49
CA VAL A 149 15.44 0.81 5.21
C VAL A 149 15.85 0.05 6.48
N ALA A 150 16.82 0.55 7.25
CA ALA A 150 17.26 -0.10 8.48
C ALA A 150 16.11 -0.26 9.49
N LEU A 151 15.35 0.81 9.72
CA LEU A 151 14.18 0.79 10.61
C LEU A 151 13.13 -0.21 10.14
N LYS A 152 12.81 -0.20 8.84
CA LYS A 152 11.83 -1.11 8.24
C LYS A 152 12.24 -2.57 8.36
N GLU A 153 13.49 -2.88 8.04
CA GLU A 153 14.00 -4.25 8.12
C GLU A 153 14.09 -4.73 9.57
N CYS A 154 14.59 -3.88 10.49
CA CYS A 154 14.65 -4.15 11.92
C CYS A 154 13.28 -4.55 12.49
N LEU A 155 12.29 -3.65 12.34
CA LEU A 155 10.96 -3.87 12.90
C LEU A 155 10.27 -5.08 12.25
N LYS A 156 10.40 -5.27 10.93
CA LYS A 156 9.81 -6.45 10.28
C LYS A 156 10.44 -7.76 10.73
N ALA A 157 11.76 -7.78 10.90
CA ALA A 157 12.49 -8.97 11.29
C ALA A 157 12.13 -9.41 12.72
N GLN A 158 11.63 -8.47 13.55
CA GLN A 158 11.13 -8.72 14.90
C GLN A 158 9.59 -8.88 14.96
N GLY A 159 8.94 -9.06 13.82
CA GLY A 159 7.51 -9.41 13.75
C GLY A 159 6.54 -8.23 13.76
N PHE A 160 7.03 -6.98 13.75
CA PHE A 160 6.15 -5.81 13.73
C PHE A 160 5.42 -5.65 12.39
N ARG A 161 4.12 -5.38 12.47
CA ARG A 161 3.27 -5.07 11.30
C ARG A 161 3.30 -3.58 11.01
N LEU A 162 4.04 -3.22 9.96
CA LEU A 162 4.10 -1.86 9.46
C LEU A 162 2.93 -1.61 8.51
N GLN A 163 1.90 -0.93 9.00
CA GLN A 163 0.67 -0.62 8.27
C GLN A 163 0.23 0.81 8.56
N ALA A 164 -0.33 1.45 7.54
CA ALA A 164 -0.88 2.80 7.69
C ALA A 164 -2.08 2.77 8.65
N GLY A 165 -2.14 3.72 9.58
CA GLY A 165 -3.16 3.72 10.63
C GLY A 165 -2.85 2.81 11.83
N GLN A 166 -1.63 2.27 11.94
CA GLN A 166 -1.20 1.44 13.08
C GLN A 166 0.21 1.81 13.55
N LEU A 167 1.22 1.51 12.74
CA LEU A 167 2.64 1.77 13.00
C LEU A 167 3.30 2.23 11.71
N GLU A 168 3.57 3.52 11.62
CA GLU A 168 4.20 4.16 10.48
C GLU A 168 5.64 4.60 10.81
N ILE A 169 6.54 4.52 9.82
CA ILE A 169 7.95 4.88 9.96
C ILE A 169 8.24 6.14 9.15
N PHE A 170 8.88 7.11 9.80
CA PHE A 170 9.31 8.36 9.23
C PHE A 170 10.83 8.52 9.48
N PRO A 171 11.69 8.55 8.44
CA PRO A 171 11.36 8.51 7.02
C PRO A 171 10.84 7.15 6.54
N ASN A 172 9.94 7.18 5.54
CA ASN A 172 9.44 5.98 4.89
C ASN A 172 10.40 5.48 3.79
N VAL A 173 10.38 4.16 3.51
CA VAL A 173 11.13 3.59 2.37
C VAL A 173 10.39 3.91 1.06
N LYS A 174 10.72 5.05 0.46
CA LYS A 174 10.14 5.51 -0.81
C LYS A 174 10.64 4.73 -2.03
N ALA A 175 9.86 4.70 -3.10
CA ALA A 175 10.33 4.19 -4.38
C ALA A 175 11.33 5.17 -5.03
N TYR A 176 12.16 4.65 -5.95
CA TYR A 176 12.97 5.51 -6.81
C TYR A 176 12.11 5.99 -7.99
N GLY A 177 11.93 7.30 -8.10
CA GLY A 177 11.26 7.92 -9.24
C GLY A 177 12.24 8.18 -10.37
N VAL A 178 11.94 7.70 -11.58
CA VAL A 178 12.79 7.90 -12.77
C VAL A 178 12.53 9.26 -13.42
N GLU A 179 11.26 9.67 -13.49
CA GLU A 179 10.83 10.91 -14.16
C GLU A 179 10.52 12.02 -13.14
N THR A 180 9.97 11.66 -11.98
CA THR A 180 9.54 12.60 -10.95
C THR A 180 10.21 12.27 -9.63
N PHE A 181 10.75 13.29 -8.96
CA PHE A 181 11.26 13.14 -7.61
C PHE A 181 10.13 12.74 -6.66
N ILE A 182 10.30 11.60 -5.98
CA ILE A 182 9.34 11.13 -4.98
C ILE A 182 9.77 11.66 -3.61
N GLU A 183 8.85 12.32 -2.93
CA GLU A 183 9.07 12.87 -1.59
C GLU A 183 8.97 11.80 -0.50
N TYR A 184 9.64 12.04 0.63
CA TYR A 184 9.32 11.31 1.85
C TYR A 184 7.94 11.73 2.36
N MET A 185 7.25 10.85 3.08
CA MET A 185 5.99 11.19 3.73
C MET A 185 6.22 12.30 4.76
N GLY A 186 5.26 13.22 4.83
CA GLY A 186 5.31 14.32 5.79
C GLY A 186 4.84 13.86 7.15
N HIS A 187 5.49 14.36 8.19
CA HIS A 187 5.08 14.11 9.57
C HIS A 187 4.82 15.43 10.28
N ARG A 188 3.97 15.36 11.29
CA ARG A 188 3.60 16.49 12.12
C ARG A 188 4.76 16.88 13.06
N LEU A 189 4.94 18.19 13.30
CA LEU A 189 5.92 18.70 14.28
C LEU A 189 5.50 18.45 15.74
N PRO A 190 6.46 18.28 16.66
CA PRO A 190 6.18 17.96 18.06
C PRO A 190 5.59 19.16 18.81
N LEU A 191 4.79 18.88 19.85
CA LEU A 191 4.36 19.83 20.89
C LEU A 191 3.66 21.11 20.41
N GLN A 192 3.02 21.08 19.24
CA GLN A 192 2.30 22.24 18.72
C GLN A 192 1.16 22.68 19.68
N PRO A 193 0.98 23.99 19.94
CA PRO A 193 -0.04 24.51 20.83
C PRO A 193 -1.47 24.07 20.46
N GLY A 194 -2.37 24.02 21.44
CA GLY A 194 -3.78 23.63 21.26
C GLY A 194 -4.03 22.13 21.00
N SER A 195 -3.03 21.41 20.48
CA SER A 195 -3.23 20.09 19.92
C SER A 195 -3.31 18.91 20.88
N GLY A 196 -3.01 19.13 22.15
CA GLY A 196 -2.91 18.08 23.16
C GLY A 196 -1.61 17.29 23.15
N SER A 197 -0.65 17.66 22.30
CA SER A 197 0.66 17.02 22.29
C SER A 197 1.44 17.33 23.57
N CYS A 198 2.00 16.30 24.19
CA CYS A 198 2.82 16.41 25.39
C CYS A 198 3.88 15.30 25.43
N LEU A 199 4.98 15.55 26.13
CA LEU A 199 5.98 14.55 26.50
C LEU A 199 5.36 13.56 27.48
N LEU A 200 5.75 12.29 27.34
CA LEU A 200 5.33 11.21 28.22
C LEU A 200 6.53 10.55 28.90
N ASP A 201 6.30 9.96 30.07
CA ASP A 201 7.20 8.96 30.65
C ASP A 201 6.94 7.56 30.06
N ASP A 202 7.69 6.57 30.56
CA ASP A 202 7.62 5.19 30.10
C ASP A 202 6.27 4.51 30.43
N ALA A 203 5.55 5.02 31.43
CA ALA A 203 4.21 4.60 31.82
C ALA A 203 3.09 5.38 31.09
N LEU A 204 3.45 6.15 30.04
CA LEU A 204 2.55 6.99 29.25
C LEU A 204 1.91 8.16 30.02
N ASN A 205 2.46 8.54 31.17
CA ASN A 205 1.96 9.69 31.92
C ASN A 205 2.54 11.01 31.37
N PRO A 206 1.74 12.09 31.28
CA PRO A 206 2.23 13.38 30.84
C PRO A 206 3.30 13.98 31.77
N ILE A 207 4.46 14.35 31.21
CA ILE A 207 5.58 14.98 31.94
C ILE A 207 5.89 16.42 31.47
N GLY A 208 5.04 16.98 30.61
CA GLY A 208 5.08 18.38 30.19
C GLY A 208 4.92 18.60 28.69
N SER A 209 4.80 19.85 28.25
CA SER A 209 4.54 20.22 26.84
C SER A 209 5.50 21.30 26.33
N SER A 210 6.65 21.49 26.98
CA SER A 210 7.63 22.52 26.59
C SER A 210 8.61 22.01 25.53
N LEU A 211 8.78 22.77 24.44
CA LEU A 211 9.83 22.51 23.45
C LEU A 211 11.24 22.60 24.05
N ALA A 212 11.48 23.49 25.01
CA ALA A 212 12.80 23.58 25.66
C ALA A 212 13.14 22.27 26.38
N ARG A 213 12.16 21.66 27.08
CA ARG A 213 12.33 20.34 27.71
C ARG A 213 12.50 19.24 26.66
N PHE A 214 11.75 19.30 25.57
CA PHE A 214 11.91 18.36 24.45
C PHE A 214 13.32 18.41 23.87
N PHE A 215 13.89 19.60 23.62
CA PHE A 215 15.25 19.72 23.10
C PHE A 215 16.33 19.31 24.11
N TRP A 216 16.11 19.56 25.40
CA TRP A 216 17.02 19.04 26.42
C TRP A 216 17.06 17.50 26.44
N LEU A 217 15.89 16.86 26.38
CA LEU A 217 15.80 15.40 26.24
C LEU A 217 16.38 14.90 24.91
N TRP A 218 16.20 15.69 23.84
CA TRP A 218 16.69 15.39 22.50
C TRP A 218 18.21 15.28 22.47
N ASP A 219 18.91 16.28 23.03
CA ASP A 219 20.37 16.32 23.04
C ASP A 219 20.94 15.18 23.90
N GLY A 220 20.28 14.87 25.03
CA GLY A 220 20.56 13.68 25.82
C GLY A 220 20.40 12.39 25.00
N ALA A 221 19.26 12.18 24.36
CA ALA A 221 19.04 10.97 23.57
C ALA A 221 20.01 10.85 22.38
N ALA A 222 20.24 11.94 21.65
CA ALA A 222 21.11 11.99 20.49
C ALA A 222 22.55 11.59 20.80
N SER A 223 23.07 12.02 21.96
CA SER A 223 24.45 11.74 22.40
C SER A 223 24.68 10.32 22.90
N HIS A 224 23.62 9.56 23.18
CA HIS A 224 23.72 8.21 23.74
C HIS A 224 23.44 7.10 22.73
N GLN A 225 23.17 7.45 21.46
CA GLN A 225 22.98 6.46 20.41
C GLN A 225 24.29 5.74 20.10
N ASP A 226 24.19 4.45 19.79
CA ASP A 226 25.30 3.67 19.27
C ASP A 226 25.36 3.84 17.74
N MET A 227 26.01 4.93 17.33
CA MET A 227 26.08 5.33 15.93
C MET A 227 26.85 4.32 15.06
N ASP A 228 27.81 3.58 15.61
CA ASP A 228 28.55 2.57 14.86
C ASP A 228 27.68 1.37 14.52
N THR A 229 26.89 0.87 15.49
CA THR A 229 25.89 -0.17 15.23
C THR A 229 24.85 0.31 14.23
N LEU A 230 24.38 1.55 14.38
CA LEU A 230 23.39 2.12 13.46
C LEU A 230 23.93 2.24 12.03
N ARG A 231 25.15 2.74 11.84
CA ARG A 231 25.79 2.79 10.52
C ARG A 231 25.96 1.39 9.92
N HIS A 232 26.34 0.40 10.73
CA HIS A 232 26.45 -0.98 10.29
C HIS A 232 25.10 -1.54 9.84
N ALA A 233 24.05 -1.36 10.66
CA ALA A 233 22.69 -1.78 10.34
C ALA A 233 22.14 -1.08 9.09
N MET A 234 22.42 0.21 8.91
CA MET A 234 22.07 0.97 7.71
C MET A 234 22.73 0.41 6.44
N LYS A 235 24.02 0.06 6.52
CA LYS A 235 24.73 -0.59 5.41
C LYS A 235 24.13 -1.95 5.08
N LEU A 236 23.92 -2.79 6.10
CA LEU A 236 23.35 -4.12 5.92
C LEU A 236 21.92 -4.07 5.38
N GLY A 237 21.08 -3.16 5.91
CA GLY A 237 19.73 -2.91 5.42
C GLY A 237 19.73 -2.48 3.95
N ARG A 238 20.61 -1.55 3.58
CA ARG A 238 20.76 -1.10 2.19
C ARG A 238 21.18 -2.23 1.25
N ASP A 239 22.15 -3.04 1.67
CA ASP A 239 22.62 -4.19 0.90
C ASP A 239 21.52 -5.25 0.74
N ASN A 240 20.79 -5.56 1.82
CA ASN A 240 19.66 -6.48 1.79
C ASN A 240 18.53 -5.97 0.89
N HIS A 241 18.24 -4.67 0.95
CA HIS A 241 17.25 -4.04 0.07
C HIS A 241 17.64 -4.09 -1.40
N ARG A 242 18.93 -3.93 -1.72
CA ARG A 242 19.46 -4.04 -3.10
C ARG A 242 19.50 -5.49 -3.58
N LYS A 243 19.91 -6.42 -2.72
CA LYS A 243 20.05 -7.85 -3.01
C LYS A 243 18.73 -8.59 -2.96
N ARG A 244 17.68 -8.01 -2.37
CA ARG A 244 16.34 -8.59 -2.33
C ARG A 244 15.99 -9.05 -3.75
N PRO A 245 15.85 -10.37 -3.96
CA PRO A 245 15.32 -10.85 -5.22
C PRO A 245 14.00 -10.10 -5.39
N LYS A 246 13.84 -9.36 -6.49
CA LYS A 246 12.50 -8.94 -6.89
C LYS A 246 11.71 -10.24 -6.85
N ARG A 247 10.77 -10.40 -5.92
CA ARG A 247 9.88 -11.55 -5.91
C ARG A 247 9.20 -11.52 -7.26
N ARG A 248 9.75 -12.27 -8.21
CA ARG A 248 8.97 -12.84 -9.28
C ARG A 248 8.12 -13.82 -8.51
N HIS A 249 7.00 -13.36 -7.95
CA HIS A 249 5.88 -14.27 -7.77
C HIS A 249 5.72 -14.86 -9.16
N HIS A 250 6.20 -16.09 -9.34
CA HIS A 250 6.10 -16.72 -10.64
C HIS A 250 4.59 -16.79 -10.87
N PRO A 251 4.06 -16.12 -11.91
CA PRO A 251 2.60 -16.07 -12.13
C PRO A 251 1.96 -17.47 -12.12
N VAL A 252 2.77 -18.47 -12.43
CA VAL A 252 2.48 -19.90 -12.39
C VAL A 252 2.13 -20.42 -10.98
N ASP A 253 2.84 -20.02 -9.93
CA ASP A 253 2.62 -20.53 -8.57
C ASP A 253 1.33 -19.96 -7.96
N SER A 254 1.11 -18.65 -8.14
CA SER A 254 -0.16 -18.01 -7.75
C SER A 254 -1.33 -18.60 -8.52
N TRP A 255 -1.18 -18.78 -9.83
CA TRP A 255 -2.22 -19.38 -10.65
C TRP A 255 -2.52 -20.84 -10.24
N ARG A 256 -1.49 -21.64 -9.90
CA ARG A 256 -1.68 -22.99 -9.36
C ARG A 256 -2.51 -22.95 -8.08
N HIS A 257 -2.15 -22.06 -7.16
CA HIS A 257 -2.84 -21.93 -5.87
C HIS A 257 -4.30 -21.47 -6.04
N ASP A 258 -4.58 -20.52 -6.93
CA ASP A 258 -5.94 -20.04 -7.20
C ASP A 258 -6.83 -21.18 -7.73
N LEU A 259 -6.33 -21.98 -8.68
CA LEU A 259 -7.06 -23.15 -9.20
C LEU A 259 -7.28 -24.22 -8.13
N ASP A 260 -6.26 -24.48 -7.29
CA ASP A 260 -6.34 -25.44 -6.20
C ASP A 260 -7.37 -25.03 -5.13
N LEU A 261 -7.43 -23.74 -4.82
CA LEU A 261 -8.43 -23.16 -3.92
C LEU A 261 -9.85 -23.37 -4.47
N GLU A 262 -10.09 -23.02 -5.75
CA GLU A 262 -11.40 -23.21 -6.39
C GLU A 262 -11.83 -24.69 -6.42
N ILE A 263 -10.90 -25.62 -6.70
CA ILE A 263 -11.17 -27.06 -6.73
C ILE A 263 -11.48 -27.59 -5.34
N THR A 264 -10.74 -27.12 -4.33
CA THR A 264 -10.89 -27.53 -2.93
C THR A 264 -12.19 -27.04 -2.33
N GLU A 265 -12.59 -25.79 -2.60
CA GLU A 265 -13.89 -25.24 -2.17
C GLU A 265 -15.06 -25.96 -2.86
N GLY A 266 -14.84 -26.40 -4.11
CA GLY A 266 -15.77 -27.26 -4.83
C GLY A 266 -17.03 -26.53 -5.28
N TRP A 267 -18.17 -27.19 -5.17
CA TRP A 267 -19.46 -26.71 -5.63
C TRP A 267 -20.20 -25.98 -4.50
N THR A 268 -20.55 -24.72 -4.73
CA THR A 268 -21.22 -23.87 -3.74
C THR A 268 -22.59 -23.37 -4.20
N ALA A 269 -22.89 -23.45 -5.50
CA ALA A 269 -24.16 -23.01 -6.07
C ALA A 269 -24.49 -23.73 -7.39
N HIS A 270 -25.77 -23.64 -7.79
CA HIS A 270 -26.20 -24.13 -9.11
C HIS A 270 -25.59 -23.30 -10.25
N GLY A 271 -25.38 -23.94 -11.41
CA GLY A 271 -24.87 -23.27 -12.62
C GLY A 271 -23.34 -23.27 -12.77
N GLN A 272 -22.59 -23.81 -11.80
CA GLN A 272 -21.13 -23.80 -11.77
C GLN A 272 -20.45 -24.88 -12.63
N THR A 273 -21.21 -25.80 -13.24
CA THR A 273 -20.68 -27.03 -13.86
C THR A 273 -19.62 -26.76 -14.92
N ASN A 274 -19.87 -25.82 -15.82
CA ASN A 274 -18.90 -25.53 -16.87
C ASN A 274 -17.62 -24.87 -16.34
N HIS A 275 -17.76 -24.03 -15.32
CA HIS A 275 -16.63 -23.34 -14.70
C HIS A 275 -15.72 -24.34 -13.98
N LEU A 276 -16.27 -25.13 -13.06
CA LEU A 276 -15.49 -26.09 -12.28
C LEU A 276 -14.87 -27.19 -13.15
N LEU A 277 -15.59 -27.73 -14.14
CA LEU A 277 -15.01 -28.72 -15.05
C LEU A 277 -13.84 -28.15 -15.86
N LYS A 278 -13.93 -26.88 -16.27
CA LYS A 278 -12.82 -26.19 -16.93
C LYS A 278 -11.65 -25.98 -15.97
N THR A 279 -11.90 -25.52 -14.73
CA THR A 279 -10.87 -25.31 -13.70
C THR A 279 -10.13 -26.60 -13.39
N ILE A 280 -10.85 -27.70 -13.13
CA ILE A 280 -10.28 -29.03 -12.86
C ILE A 280 -9.46 -29.54 -14.04
N ALA A 281 -10.02 -29.51 -15.25
CA ALA A 281 -9.32 -29.99 -16.45
C ALA A 281 -8.08 -29.12 -16.75
N CYS A 282 -8.16 -27.80 -16.55
CA CYS A 282 -7.03 -26.89 -16.69
C CYS A 282 -5.91 -27.26 -15.72
N TYR A 283 -6.23 -27.47 -14.45
CA TYR A 283 -5.26 -27.90 -13.45
C TYR A 283 -4.62 -29.25 -13.84
N GLY A 284 -5.44 -30.23 -14.20
CA GLY A 284 -4.98 -31.56 -14.62
C GLY A 284 -4.09 -31.53 -15.86
N ARG A 285 -4.38 -30.66 -16.83
CA ARG A 285 -3.57 -30.52 -18.06
C ARG A 285 -2.26 -29.79 -17.80
N VAL A 286 -2.30 -28.67 -17.09
CA VAL A 286 -1.16 -27.76 -16.94
C VAL A 286 -0.19 -28.25 -15.87
N PHE A 287 -0.69 -28.64 -14.70
CA PHE A 287 0.14 -28.95 -13.53
C PHE A 287 0.37 -30.44 -13.31
N GLU A 288 -0.62 -31.28 -13.64
CA GLU A 288 -0.49 -32.74 -13.52
C GLU A 288 -0.08 -33.42 -14.85
N GLY A 289 -0.09 -32.68 -15.96
CA GLY A 289 0.37 -33.17 -17.27
C GLY A 289 -0.53 -34.22 -17.93
N HIS A 290 -1.79 -34.35 -17.52
CA HIS A 290 -2.73 -35.32 -18.09
C HIS A 290 -3.15 -34.95 -19.53
N GLU A 291 -3.49 -35.99 -20.31
CA GLU A 291 -3.94 -35.86 -21.69
C GLU A 291 -4.83 -37.01 -22.19
N GLY A 292 -5.63 -36.73 -23.22
CA GLY A 292 -6.60 -37.64 -23.81
C GLY A 292 -7.52 -38.25 -22.76
N GLN A 293 -7.60 -39.58 -22.73
CA GLN A 293 -8.43 -40.30 -21.77
C GLN A 293 -8.00 -40.06 -20.32
N SER A 294 -6.70 -39.91 -20.05
CA SER A 294 -6.23 -39.69 -18.67
C SER A 294 -6.71 -38.36 -18.08
N LEU A 295 -6.87 -37.33 -18.92
CA LEU A 295 -7.41 -36.04 -18.49
C LEU A 295 -8.92 -36.13 -18.23
N ILE A 296 -9.65 -36.91 -19.03
CA ILE A 296 -11.07 -37.19 -18.83
C ILE A 296 -11.27 -37.90 -17.49
N ASP A 297 -10.51 -38.96 -17.24
CA ASP A 297 -10.61 -39.77 -16.02
C ASP A 297 -10.22 -38.94 -14.78
N TYR A 298 -9.16 -38.14 -14.88
CA TYR A 298 -8.76 -37.19 -13.82
C TYR A 298 -9.88 -36.21 -13.50
N THR A 299 -10.42 -35.56 -14.53
CA THR A 299 -11.42 -34.50 -14.37
C THR A 299 -12.72 -35.07 -13.81
N LEU A 300 -13.15 -36.25 -14.28
CA LEU A 300 -14.32 -36.94 -13.77
C LEU A 300 -14.13 -37.30 -12.30
N ARG A 301 -12.99 -37.93 -11.97
CA ARG A 301 -12.67 -38.32 -10.60
C ARG A 301 -12.72 -37.12 -9.66
N ILE A 302 -12.02 -36.03 -9.98
CA ILE A 302 -12.01 -34.84 -9.11
C ILE A 302 -13.41 -34.21 -9.01
N ALA A 303 -14.12 -34.05 -10.13
CA ALA A 303 -15.46 -33.44 -10.11
C ALA A 303 -16.47 -34.20 -9.24
N LEU A 304 -16.40 -35.54 -9.22
CA LEU A 304 -17.25 -36.39 -8.38
C LEU A 304 -16.90 -36.30 -6.88
N HIS A 305 -15.65 -36.01 -6.55
CA HIS A 305 -15.16 -35.96 -5.16
C HIS A 305 -15.12 -34.54 -4.59
N CYS A 306 -15.27 -33.50 -5.41
CA CYS A 306 -15.35 -32.12 -4.95
C CYS A 306 -16.57 -31.92 -4.02
N PRO A 307 -16.43 -31.19 -2.90
CA PRO A 307 -17.53 -30.87 -2.01
C PRO A 307 -18.73 -30.26 -2.74
N GLY A 308 -19.95 -30.63 -2.35
CA GLY A 308 -21.18 -30.06 -2.92
C GLY A 308 -21.61 -30.60 -4.30
N TYR A 309 -20.90 -31.57 -4.89
CA TYR A 309 -21.26 -32.15 -6.18
C TYR A 309 -22.71 -32.69 -6.21
N GLU A 310 -23.09 -33.50 -5.22
CA GLU A 310 -24.44 -34.07 -5.12
C GLU A 310 -25.52 -32.99 -4.91
N GLN A 311 -25.19 -31.92 -4.20
CA GLN A 311 -26.12 -30.87 -3.82
C GLN A 311 -26.36 -29.84 -4.94
N TYR A 312 -25.30 -29.46 -5.66
CA TYR A 312 -25.33 -28.30 -6.55
C TYR A 312 -25.19 -28.64 -8.04
N CYS A 313 -24.57 -29.76 -8.39
CA CYS A 313 -24.38 -30.16 -9.79
C CYS A 313 -25.66 -30.75 -10.38
N ARG A 314 -26.37 -30.01 -11.25
CA ARG A 314 -27.57 -30.52 -11.95
C ARG A 314 -27.26 -31.40 -13.16
N HIS A 315 -25.99 -31.54 -13.49
CA HIS A 315 -25.48 -32.32 -14.63
C HIS A 315 -25.01 -33.71 -14.23
N GLN A 316 -25.40 -34.23 -13.06
CA GLN A 316 -25.02 -35.56 -12.60
C GLN A 316 -25.36 -36.67 -13.60
N HIS A 317 -26.53 -36.57 -14.25
CA HIS A 317 -27.00 -37.54 -15.24
C HIS A 317 -26.21 -37.52 -16.56
N ASP A 318 -25.47 -36.44 -16.84
CA ASP A 318 -24.69 -36.28 -18.08
C ASP A 318 -23.25 -35.82 -17.83
N ILE A 319 -22.73 -36.07 -16.62
CA ILE A 319 -21.45 -35.52 -16.15
C ILE A 319 -20.28 -36.02 -16.98
N GLU A 320 -20.25 -37.30 -17.33
CA GLU A 320 -19.18 -37.89 -18.15
C GLU A 320 -19.10 -37.23 -19.53
N ARG A 321 -20.26 -36.94 -20.14
CA ARG A 321 -20.34 -36.25 -21.42
C ARG A 321 -19.81 -34.81 -21.30
N LYS A 322 -20.15 -34.12 -20.21
CA LYS A 322 -19.68 -32.75 -19.94
C LYS A 322 -18.18 -32.70 -19.66
N VAL A 323 -17.67 -33.62 -18.86
CA VAL A 323 -16.24 -33.79 -18.57
C VAL A 323 -15.48 -34.05 -19.86
N THR A 324 -15.95 -35.00 -20.67
CA THR A 324 -15.31 -35.33 -21.96
C THR A 324 -15.23 -34.11 -22.88
N ALA A 325 -16.30 -33.32 -22.95
CA ALA A 325 -16.31 -32.09 -23.74
C ALA A 325 -15.30 -31.05 -23.23
N TRP A 326 -15.22 -30.84 -21.91
CA TRP A 326 -14.30 -29.86 -21.32
C TRP A 326 -12.84 -30.29 -21.35
N ALA A 327 -12.53 -31.56 -21.08
CA ALA A 327 -11.18 -32.10 -21.19
C ALA A 327 -10.63 -31.91 -22.62
N ARG A 328 -11.40 -32.30 -23.64
CA ARG A 328 -11.03 -32.10 -25.06
C ARG A 328 -10.88 -30.62 -25.42
N ALA A 329 -11.74 -29.75 -24.90
CA ALA A 329 -11.64 -28.32 -25.15
C ALA A 329 -10.36 -27.74 -24.54
N VAL A 330 -10.05 -28.09 -23.28
CA VAL A 330 -8.87 -27.61 -22.54
C VAL A 330 -7.57 -27.98 -23.26
N GLU A 331 -7.46 -29.18 -23.84
CA GLU A 331 -6.27 -29.58 -24.60
C GLU A 331 -5.96 -28.69 -25.80
N GLY A 332 -6.97 -28.03 -26.37
CA GLY A 332 -6.77 -27.04 -27.44
C GLY A 332 -6.30 -25.67 -26.97
N TYR A 333 -6.41 -25.38 -25.66
CA TYR A 333 -6.09 -24.07 -25.08
C TYR A 333 -4.89 -24.10 -24.12
N TYR A 334 -4.57 -25.26 -23.54
CA TYR A 334 -3.61 -25.40 -22.45
C TYR A 334 -2.62 -26.55 -22.70
N TRP A 335 -1.38 -26.32 -22.30
CA TRP A 335 -0.27 -27.28 -22.43
C TRP A 335 0.33 -27.59 -21.05
N PRO A 336 0.93 -28.78 -20.85
CA PRO A 336 1.66 -29.10 -19.64
C PRO A 336 2.75 -28.06 -19.38
N LEU A 337 2.88 -27.65 -18.12
CA LEU A 337 3.83 -26.65 -17.69
C LEU A 337 5.26 -27.07 -18.10
N GLY A 338 5.98 -26.16 -18.77
CA GLY A 338 7.33 -26.42 -19.27
C GLY A 338 7.40 -27.04 -20.68
N SER A 339 6.27 -27.35 -21.31
CA SER A 339 6.23 -27.77 -22.71
C SER A 339 6.16 -26.57 -23.68
N THR A 340 6.69 -26.74 -24.88
CA THR A 340 6.55 -25.76 -25.96
C THR A 340 5.14 -25.86 -26.55
N PRO A 341 4.35 -24.77 -26.58
CA PRO A 341 3.02 -24.81 -27.12
C PRO A 341 3.07 -25.06 -28.63
N THR A 342 2.70 -26.27 -29.04
CA THR A 342 2.51 -26.61 -30.45
C THR A 342 1.19 -26.02 -30.88
N ARG A 343 1.17 -24.72 -31.16
CA ARG A 343 0.08 -24.17 -31.98
C ARG A 343 0.34 -24.65 -33.40
N ASP A 344 -0.42 -25.66 -33.81
CA ASP A 344 -0.65 -25.85 -35.23
C ASP A 344 -1.40 -24.61 -35.74
N THR A 345 -0.65 -23.62 -36.20
CA THR A 345 -1.20 -22.39 -36.79
C THR A 345 -1.83 -22.66 -38.16
N SER A 346 -1.85 -23.90 -38.64
CA SER A 346 -2.55 -24.30 -39.87
C SER A 346 -4.07 -24.45 -39.68
N HIS A 347 -4.56 -24.49 -38.44
CA HIS A 347 -5.98 -24.30 -38.17
C HIS A 347 -6.29 -22.82 -37.94
N PRO A 348 -7.29 -22.25 -38.66
CA PRO A 348 -7.51 -20.82 -38.71
C PRO A 348 -7.75 -20.28 -37.31
N LYS A 349 -6.98 -19.23 -36.96
CA LYS A 349 -7.22 -18.33 -35.83
C LYS A 349 -8.72 -18.21 -35.62
N ASN A 350 -9.18 -18.67 -34.46
CA ASN A 350 -10.56 -18.56 -33.97
C ASN A 350 -11.42 -17.63 -34.85
N THR A 351 -12.07 -18.26 -35.83
CA THR A 351 -13.10 -17.69 -36.71
C THR A 351 -14.35 -17.39 -35.86
N LEU A 352 -14.24 -16.93 -34.62
CA LEU A 352 -15.40 -16.58 -33.78
C LEU A 352 -16.08 -15.32 -34.31
N VAL A 353 -15.28 -14.34 -34.77
CA VAL A 353 -15.80 -13.16 -35.47
C VAL A 353 -16.39 -13.56 -36.83
N PRO A 354 -15.68 -14.30 -37.72
CA PRO A 354 -16.29 -14.72 -39.00
C PRO A 354 -17.41 -15.78 -38.90
N PHE A 355 -17.49 -16.64 -37.87
CA PHE A 355 -18.60 -17.60 -37.71
C PHE A 355 -19.87 -16.92 -37.22
N ASN A 356 -19.77 -16.03 -36.22
CA ASN A 356 -20.90 -15.23 -35.77
C ASN A 356 -21.35 -14.24 -36.85
N GLN A 357 -20.39 -13.69 -37.60
CA GLN A 357 -20.68 -12.84 -38.75
C GLN A 357 -21.36 -13.64 -39.87
N ARG A 358 -20.87 -14.83 -40.24
CA ARG A 358 -21.55 -15.72 -41.20
C ARG A 358 -22.94 -16.15 -40.73
N GLN A 359 -23.13 -16.46 -39.45
CA GLN A 359 -24.46 -16.76 -38.91
C GLN A 359 -25.38 -15.54 -38.94
N SER A 360 -24.88 -14.34 -38.65
CA SER A 360 -25.66 -13.12 -38.75
C SER A 360 -26.02 -12.80 -40.20
N GLU A 361 -25.08 -12.93 -41.14
CA GLU A 361 -25.29 -12.73 -42.57
C GLU A 361 -26.29 -13.73 -43.15
N ASP A 362 -26.18 -15.02 -42.78
CA ASP A 362 -27.15 -16.06 -43.16
C ASP A 362 -28.54 -15.78 -42.57
N ALA A 363 -28.62 -15.38 -41.29
CA ALA A 363 -29.89 -15.00 -40.68
C ALA A 363 -30.51 -13.77 -41.37
N GLN A 364 -29.72 -12.74 -41.68
CA GLN A 364 -30.18 -11.56 -42.42
C GLN A 364 -30.66 -11.92 -43.83
N HIS A 365 -29.93 -12.81 -44.53
CA HIS A 365 -30.32 -13.28 -45.85
C HIS A 365 -31.65 -14.04 -45.80
N ARG A 366 -31.81 -14.99 -44.87
CA ARG A 366 -33.08 -15.71 -44.66
C ARG A 366 -34.24 -14.79 -44.30
N ILE A 367 -34.00 -13.75 -43.49
CA ILE A 367 -35.01 -12.75 -43.15
C ILE A 367 -35.42 -11.94 -44.39
N ARG A 368 -34.47 -11.48 -45.22
CA ARG A 368 -34.79 -10.75 -46.47
C ARG A 368 -35.59 -11.61 -47.44
N THR A 369 -35.15 -12.84 -47.68
CA THR A 369 -35.82 -13.78 -48.58
C THR A 369 -37.23 -14.09 -48.12
N ALA A 370 -37.41 -14.46 -46.84
CA ALA A 370 -38.72 -14.73 -46.27
C ALA A 370 -39.64 -13.51 -46.32
N TYR A 371 -39.11 -12.30 -46.09
CA TYR A 371 -39.89 -11.08 -46.22
C TYR A 371 -40.35 -10.86 -47.67
N THR A 372 -39.46 -10.97 -48.66
CA THR A 372 -39.78 -10.76 -50.08
C THR A 372 -40.78 -11.80 -50.59
N GLU A 373 -40.64 -13.07 -50.20
CA GLU A 373 -41.58 -14.13 -50.57
C GLU A 373 -42.98 -13.85 -50.02
N LEU A 374 -43.08 -13.46 -48.74
CA LEU A 374 -44.35 -13.09 -48.12
C LEU A 374 -44.95 -11.81 -48.71
N GLU A 375 -44.12 -10.84 -49.12
CA GLU A 375 -44.57 -9.62 -49.80
C GLU A 375 -45.12 -9.91 -51.19
N GLN A 376 -44.44 -10.76 -51.97
CA GLN A 376 -44.89 -11.16 -53.31
C GLN A 376 -46.15 -12.03 -53.27
N ALA A 377 -46.30 -12.86 -52.24
CA ALA A 377 -47.51 -13.66 -52.01
C ALA A 377 -48.69 -12.83 -51.45
N GLY A 378 -48.46 -11.59 -51.03
CA GLY A 378 -49.49 -10.77 -50.37
C GLY A 378 -49.87 -11.28 -48.97
N GLU A 379 -49.02 -12.11 -48.35
CA GLU A 379 -49.29 -12.80 -47.08
C GLU A 379 -48.66 -12.09 -45.86
N LEU A 380 -48.15 -10.86 -46.03
CA LEU A 380 -47.59 -10.07 -44.93
C LEU A 380 -48.70 -9.53 -44.01
N PRO A 381 -48.78 -9.98 -42.74
CA PRO A 381 -49.78 -9.46 -41.81
C PRO A 381 -49.58 -7.96 -41.53
N GLU A 382 -50.66 -7.22 -41.32
CA GLU A 382 -50.60 -5.79 -40.95
C GLU A 382 -50.10 -5.57 -39.52
N GLN A 383 -50.50 -6.44 -38.57
CA GLN A 383 -50.06 -6.35 -37.18
C GLN A 383 -48.59 -6.77 -37.03
N ILE A 384 -47.77 -5.90 -36.42
CA ILE A 384 -46.32 -6.08 -36.25
C ILE A 384 -45.98 -7.42 -35.57
N THR A 385 -46.69 -7.80 -34.51
CA THR A 385 -46.44 -9.04 -33.78
C THR A 385 -46.77 -10.28 -34.61
N ALA A 386 -47.85 -10.23 -35.40
CA ALA A 386 -48.23 -11.32 -36.30
C ALA A 386 -47.25 -11.42 -37.48
N ARG A 387 -46.80 -10.28 -38.01
CA ARG A 387 -45.76 -10.17 -39.04
C ARG A 387 -44.43 -10.73 -38.56
N ALA A 388 -43.99 -10.38 -37.35
CA ALA A 388 -42.78 -10.91 -36.74
C ALA A 388 -42.83 -12.44 -36.61
N LYS A 389 -43.99 -12.98 -36.21
CA LYS A 389 -44.20 -14.43 -36.11
C LYS A 389 -44.16 -15.13 -37.46
N ALA A 390 -44.84 -14.59 -38.48
CA ALA A 390 -44.86 -15.16 -39.83
C ALA A 390 -43.44 -15.19 -40.45
N ILE A 391 -42.70 -14.08 -40.35
CA ILE A 391 -41.33 -13.98 -40.89
C ILE A 391 -40.37 -14.89 -40.11
N ALA A 392 -40.46 -14.94 -38.77
CA ALA A 392 -39.63 -15.81 -37.96
C ALA A 392 -39.84 -17.31 -38.30
N GLN A 393 -41.09 -17.70 -38.57
CA GLN A 393 -41.44 -19.06 -38.98
C GLN A 393 -40.92 -19.39 -40.39
N ALA A 394 -41.10 -18.50 -41.36
CA ALA A 394 -40.60 -18.67 -42.72
C ALA A 394 -39.06 -18.68 -42.79
N ALA A 395 -38.39 -17.75 -42.09
CA ALA A 395 -36.93 -17.65 -42.05
C ALA A 395 -36.24 -18.69 -41.14
N LYS A 396 -37.02 -19.42 -40.33
CA LYS A 396 -36.53 -20.37 -39.30
C LYS A 396 -35.53 -19.69 -38.34
N VAL A 397 -35.91 -18.54 -37.80
CA VAL A 397 -35.12 -17.77 -36.82
C VAL A 397 -35.96 -17.45 -35.59
N SER A 398 -35.34 -17.14 -34.45
CA SER A 398 -36.07 -16.68 -33.27
C SER A 398 -36.59 -15.25 -33.47
N GLN A 399 -37.72 -14.90 -32.84
CA GLN A 399 -38.22 -13.52 -32.84
C GLN A 399 -37.19 -12.53 -32.28
N GLN A 400 -36.42 -12.94 -31.27
CA GLN A 400 -35.35 -12.10 -30.72
C GLN A 400 -34.25 -11.78 -31.76
N THR A 401 -33.94 -12.71 -32.66
CA THR A 401 -33.00 -12.48 -33.77
C THR A 401 -33.60 -11.52 -34.80
N LEU A 402 -34.90 -11.64 -35.05
CA LEU A 402 -35.64 -10.77 -35.96
C LEU A 402 -35.68 -9.31 -35.46
N TYR A 403 -35.93 -9.08 -34.16
CA TYR A 403 -35.90 -7.74 -33.54
C TYR A 403 -34.51 -7.10 -33.49
N LYS A 404 -33.41 -7.86 -33.62
CA LYS A 404 -32.06 -7.28 -33.77
C LYS A 404 -31.83 -6.67 -35.16
N HIS A 405 -32.65 -7.03 -36.15
CA HIS A 405 -32.51 -6.63 -37.55
C HIS A 405 -33.79 -5.95 -38.08
N LEU A 406 -34.33 -4.98 -37.31
CA LEU A 406 -35.59 -4.27 -37.61
C LEU A 406 -35.62 -3.63 -39.00
N SER A 407 -34.49 -3.10 -39.46
CA SER A 407 -34.38 -2.47 -40.78
C SER A 407 -34.72 -3.40 -41.96
N LEU A 408 -34.67 -4.72 -41.77
CA LEU A 408 -34.92 -5.68 -42.85
C LEU A 408 -36.40 -6.00 -43.05
N TRP A 409 -37.27 -5.77 -42.06
CA TRP A 409 -38.64 -6.27 -42.09
C TRP A 409 -39.68 -5.36 -41.42
N HIS A 410 -39.27 -4.48 -40.52
CA HIS A 410 -40.19 -3.63 -39.77
C HIS A 410 -40.57 -2.39 -40.61
N PRO A 411 -41.86 -2.12 -40.84
CA PRO A 411 -42.29 -1.04 -41.72
C PRO A 411 -41.82 0.35 -41.27
N GLU A 412 -41.72 0.60 -39.95
CA GLU A 412 -41.27 1.90 -39.40
C GLU A 412 -39.74 2.11 -39.41
N HIS A 413 -38.94 1.06 -39.70
CA HIS A 413 -37.47 1.13 -39.65
C HIS A 413 -36.81 0.94 -41.02
N ARG A 414 -37.59 1.03 -42.11
CA ARG A 414 -37.05 1.05 -43.47
C ARG A 414 -36.58 2.46 -43.80
N GLU A 415 -35.31 2.62 -44.14
CA GLU A 415 -34.73 3.89 -44.59
C GLU A 415 -35.57 4.45 -45.76
N GLY A 416 -36.27 5.55 -45.48
CA GLY A 416 -37.28 6.12 -46.39
C GLY A 416 -38.33 7.02 -45.72
N VAL A 417 -38.40 7.10 -44.39
CA VAL A 417 -39.08 8.19 -43.66
C VAL A 417 -38.25 8.55 -42.44
N ILE A 418 -37.43 9.59 -42.54
CA ILE A 418 -36.98 10.36 -41.38
C ILE A 418 -37.66 11.71 -41.52
N GLU A 419 -38.56 12.03 -40.61
CA GLU A 419 -38.60 13.39 -40.06
C GLU A 419 -38.35 13.27 -38.56
N PRO A 420 -37.35 13.99 -38.04
CA PRO A 420 -37.07 14.10 -36.62
C PRO A 420 -38.16 14.94 -35.95
N ALA A 421 -38.27 14.84 -34.63
CA ALA A 421 -39.21 15.62 -33.85
C ALA A 421 -39.07 17.13 -34.14
N ALA A 422 -40.14 17.74 -34.67
CA ALA A 422 -40.29 19.17 -34.77
C ALA A 422 -40.32 19.81 -33.36
N GLY A 423 -39.55 20.88 -33.19
CA GLY A 423 -39.46 21.63 -31.95
C GLY A 423 -38.73 22.97 -32.09
N PHE A 424 -39.30 23.86 -32.90
CA PHE A 424 -39.16 25.33 -32.88
C PHE A 424 -37.81 25.99 -33.20
N LEU A 425 -37.76 26.63 -34.39
CA LEU A 425 -37.05 27.87 -34.64
C LEU A 425 -38.03 28.93 -35.19
N ALA A 426 -37.93 30.14 -34.67
CA ALA A 426 -38.41 31.41 -35.21
C ALA A 426 -37.52 32.48 -34.55
N LEU A 427 -37.03 33.56 -35.16
CA LEU A 427 -37.35 34.26 -36.41
C LEU A 427 -36.17 35.23 -36.71
N GLU A 428 -35.94 35.50 -38.00
CA GLU A 428 -35.57 36.78 -38.67
C GLU A 428 -34.30 37.64 -38.40
N GLU A 429 -33.68 37.96 -39.56
CA GLU A 429 -33.17 39.26 -40.09
C GLU A 429 -31.90 40.00 -39.58
N ALA A 430 -30.91 40.03 -40.50
CA ALA A 430 -30.25 41.19 -41.14
C ALA A 430 -29.59 42.37 -40.37
N SER A 431 -28.34 42.64 -40.78
CA SER A 431 -27.77 43.96 -41.14
C SER A 431 -27.05 44.87 -40.09
N SER A 432 -25.82 45.23 -40.48
CA SER A 432 -25.12 46.54 -40.35
C SER A 432 -24.20 46.86 -39.16
N GLU A 433 -23.24 47.72 -39.52
CA GLU A 433 -22.00 48.16 -38.86
C GLU A 433 -22.17 49.11 -37.64
N ALA A 434 -21.03 49.29 -36.95
CA ALA A 434 -20.53 50.50 -36.27
C ALA A 434 -20.58 50.59 -34.71
N ILE A 435 -19.38 50.89 -34.17
CA ILE A 435 -18.91 51.15 -32.78
C ILE A 435 -19.30 52.61 -32.38
N PRO A 436 -19.64 53.06 -31.11
CA PRO A 436 -18.76 53.04 -29.91
C PRO A 436 -19.36 53.14 -28.46
N LYS A 437 -18.45 52.93 -27.46
CA LYS A 437 -18.32 53.53 -26.09
C LYS A 437 -18.97 52.90 -24.81
N SER A 438 -18.05 52.58 -23.86
CA SER A 438 -18.12 52.67 -22.37
C SER A 438 -18.91 51.56 -21.64
N LEU A 439 -18.52 50.93 -20.51
CA LEU A 439 -17.61 51.19 -19.37
C LEU A 439 -17.16 49.83 -18.73
N GLU A 440 -16.13 49.88 -17.88
CA GLU A 440 -15.40 48.85 -17.07
C GLU A 440 -16.26 47.82 -16.27
N PRO A 441 -15.73 46.71 -15.66
CA PRO A 441 -14.33 46.37 -15.28
C PRO A 441 -13.81 44.96 -15.69
N PHE A 442 -12.49 44.78 -15.65
CA PHE A 442 -11.82 43.51 -15.96
C PHE A 442 -12.03 42.45 -14.87
N GLU A 443 -12.89 41.48 -15.16
CA GLU A 443 -12.98 40.22 -14.45
C GLU A 443 -11.80 39.29 -14.79
N VAL A 444 -11.40 38.56 -13.75
CA VAL A 444 -10.38 37.52 -13.73
C VAL A 444 -10.71 36.44 -14.76
N LYS A 445 -9.85 36.30 -15.78
CA LYS A 445 -9.91 35.17 -16.71
C LYS A 445 -9.45 33.90 -16.00
N GLU A 446 -10.41 33.11 -15.53
CA GLU A 446 -10.22 31.70 -15.24
C GLU A 446 -9.79 30.96 -16.51
N LEU A 447 -8.70 30.20 -16.41
CA LEU A 447 -8.34 29.20 -17.40
C LEU A 447 -8.98 27.88 -16.98
N HIS A 448 -10.02 27.46 -17.69
CA HIS A 448 -10.55 26.10 -17.63
C HIS A 448 -9.61 25.11 -18.34
N PRO A 449 -9.26 23.99 -17.69
CA PRO A 449 -9.10 22.72 -18.38
C PRO A 449 -10.38 21.90 -18.20
N LEU A 450 -10.93 21.45 -19.33
CA LEU A 450 -12.00 20.46 -19.43
C LEU A 450 -11.60 19.14 -18.72
N GLU A 451 -12.47 18.70 -17.81
CA GLU A 451 -12.97 17.32 -17.50
C GLU A 451 -11.99 16.11 -17.57
N ARG A 452 -12.06 15.04 -16.77
CA ARG A 452 -12.91 14.57 -15.66
C ARG A 452 -12.31 13.26 -15.11
N ASN A 453 -12.61 12.98 -13.83
CA ASN A 453 -12.81 11.67 -13.19
C ASN A 453 -11.65 10.66 -13.05
N MET A 454 -11.18 10.49 -11.80
CA MET A 454 -11.01 9.16 -11.19
C MET A 454 -11.59 9.16 -9.77
N LYS A 455 -12.78 8.57 -9.61
CA LYS A 455 -13.32 8.12 -8.32
C LYS A 455 -12.78 6.72 -8.06
N GLY A 456 -11.90 6.56 -7.08
CA GLY A 456 -11.54 5.26 -6.51
C GLY A 456 -12.58 4.85 -5.46
N TRP A 457 -13.52 4.00 -5.85
CA TRP A 457 -14.46 3.36 -4.91
C TRP A 457 -13.86 2.01 -4.51
N ALA A 458 -13.27 1.91 -3.33
CA ALA A 458 -12.99 0.62 -2.70
C ALA A 458 -14.24 0.21 -1.93
N ARG A 459 -14.86 -0.91 -2.32
CA ARG A 459 -15.93 -1.54 -1.54
C ARG A 459 -15.31 -2.40 -0.46
N CYS A 460 -15.74 -2.15 0.77
CA CYS A 460 -15.61 -3.06 1.91
C CYS A 460 -16.32 -4.38 1.62
N ALA A 461 -15.71 -5.49 2.04
CA ALA A 461 -16.40 -6.73 2.39
C ALA A 461 -15.75 -7.25 3.68
N GLY A 462 -16.60 -7.48 4.69
CA GLY A 462 -16.20 -7.73 6.07
C GLY A 462 -15.85 -9.19 6.39
N ASP A 463 -15.28 -9.30 7.59
CA ASP A 463 -15.08 -10.43 8.49
C ASP A 463 -15.74 -11.79 8.16
N LEU A 464 -14.96 -12.86 8.38
CA LEU A 464 -15.17 -13.82 9.48
C LEU A 464 -14.13 -14.97 9.43
N GLY A 465 -13.36 -15.14 10.51
CA GLY A 465 -13.24 -16.45 11.17
C GLY A 465 -12.06 -17.39 10.89
N SER A 466 -11.20 -17.48 11.91
CA SER A 466 -10.43 -18.65 12.40
C SER A 466 -9.19 -19.14 11.63
N ASP A 467 -8.01 -18.83 12.18
CA ASP A 467 -6.79 -19.61 11.95
C ASP A 467 -6.48 -20.47 13.18
N ARG A 468 -6.62 -21.79 13.02
CA ARG A 468 -5.94 -22.80 13.84
C ARG A 468 -4.87 -23.46 12.97
N THR A 469 -3.62 -23.26 13.39
CA THR A 469 -2.52 -24.25 13.40
C THR A 469 -2.40 -25.21 12.21
N SER A 470 -1.34 -25.06 11.40
CA SER A 470 -0.29 -26.08 11.34
C SER A 470 0.92 -25.57 10.55
N PHE A 471 2.03 -25.41 11.27
CA PHE A 471 3.36 -25.24 10.72
C PHE A 471 4.02 -26.63 10.73
N SER A 472 4.66 -27.03 9.65
CA SER A 472 5.79 -27.95 9.70
C SER A 472 6.72 -27.71 8.51
N PRO A 473 8.03 -27.89 8.72
CA PRO A 473 9.08 -27.20 7.99
C PRO A 473 9.72 -28.11 6.92
N GLU A 474 10.78 -27.59 6.31
CA GLU A 474 11.70 -28.25 5.36
C GLU A 474 11.48 -27.94 3.86
N ARG A 475 12.10 -26.83 3.42
CA ARG A 475 13.05 -26.84 2.27
C ARG A 475 13.80 -25.51 2.14
N GLY A 476 14.96 -25.45 2.78
CA GLY A 476 16.26 -25.34 2.12
C GLY A 476 16.64 -24.12 1.27
N VAL A 477 17.39 -23.20 1.91
CA VAL A 477 18.69 -22.59 1.53
C VAL A 477 18.82 -21.78 0.22
N ARG A 478 19.16 -20.48 0.35
CA ARG A 478 20.52 -19.92 0.06
C ARG A 478 20.51 -18.39 -0.06
N GLY A 479 21.18 -17.75 0.90
CA GLY A 479 21.59 -16.35 0.88
C GLY A 479 22.60 -16.18 2.00
N ASP A 480 23.87 -16.49 1.72
CA ASP A 480 24.98 -16.48 2.69
C ASP A 480 25.39 -15.03 3.03
N GLY A 481 24.54 -14.35 3.77
CA GLY A 481 24.90 -13.20 4.60
C GLY A 481 24.33 -13.44 6.00
N PRO A 482 24.98 -12.94 7.07
CA PRO A 482 24.34 -12.94 8.38
C PRO A 482 22.97 -12.27 8.24
N ALA A 483 21.97 -12.77 8.96
CA ALA A 483 20.68 -12.10 9.08
C ALA A 483 20.91 -10.60 9.36
N PHE A 484 19.98 -9.74 8.93
CA PHE A 484 19.94 -8.35 9.42
C PHE A 484 20.16 -8.37 10.94
N PRO A 485 20.93 -7.46 11.57
CA PRO A 485 21.53 -7.69 12.89
C PRO A 485 20.49 -8.26 13.85
N GLN A 486 20.64 -9.55 14.09
CA GLN A 486 19.75 -10.38 14.88
C GLN A 486 20.72 -11.34 15.54
N ASP A 487 21.17 -10.98 16.73
CA ASP A 487 21.69 -11.99 17.62
C ASP A 487 20.55 -12.95 17.98
N ALA A 488 20.93 -14.17 18.35
CA ALA A 488 20.14 -15.41 18.45
C ALA A 488 18.69 -15.24 18.95
N GLU A 489 17.83 -16.23 18.63
CA GLU A 489 16.41 -16.32 19.03
C GLU A 489 16.11 -15.52 20.29
N PRO A 490 15.11 -14.60 20.25
CA PRO A 490 14.94 -13.58 21.28
C PRO A 490 14.99 -14.23 22.65
N ALA A 491 16.12 -14.04 23.35
CA ALA A 491 16.21 -14.34 24.76
C ALA A 491 15.02 -13.64 25.41
N ILE A 492 14.32 -14.36 26.29
CA ILE A 492 13.12 -13.88 26.97
C ILE A 492 13.41 -12.47 27.49
N TYR A 493 12.83 -11.47 26.83
CA TYR A 493 13.11 -10.07 27.13
C TYR A 493 12.28 -9.72 28.36
N ASP A 494 12.93 -9.54 29.52
CA ASP A 494 12.30 -8.98 30.72
C ASP A 494 12.32 -7.43 30.64
N PRO A 495 11.16 -6.79 30.35
CA PRO A 495 11.08 -5.34 30.27
C PRO A 495 11.36 -4.65 31.61
N ALA A 496 11.06 -5.31 32.74
CA ALA A 496 11.23 -4.75 34.07
C ALA A 496 12.71 -4.71 34.48
N LEU A 497 13.48 -5.72 34.10
CA LEU A 497 14.93 -5.73 34.30
C LEU A 497 15.61 -4.63 33.48
N HIS A 498 15.21 -4.49 32.21
CA HIS A 498 15.73 -3.45 31.33
C HIS A 498 15.47 -2.05 31.92
N GLU A 499 14.24 -1.77 32.36
CA GLU A 499 13.87 -0.49 32.96
C GLU A 499 14.69 -0.16 34.21
N GLN A 500 14.92 -1.14 35.07
CA GLN A 500 15.76 -0.97 36.26
C GLN A 500 17.19 -0.58 35.89
N ILE A 501 17.81 -1.23 34.90
CA ILE A 501 19.15 -0.88 34.46
C ILE A 501 19.20 0.55 33.89
N GLN A 502 18.20 0.92 33.08
CA GLN A 502 18.11 2.28 32.57
C GLN A 502 17.89 3.32 33.66
N HIS A 503 17.20 2.97 34.75
CA HIS A 503 17.05 3.84 35.90
C HIS A 503 18.40 4.12 36.58
N GLU A 504 19.18 3.07 36.89
CA GLU A 504 20.50 3.21 37.52
C GLU A 504 21.49 3.98 36.63
N ILE A 505 21.48 3.73 35.31
CA ILE A 505 22.32 4.48 34.38
C ILE A 505 21.95 5.98 34.39
N ARG A 506 20.65 6.30 34.49
CA ARG A 506 20.17 7.68 34.59
C ARG A 506 20.55 8.32 35.92
N SER A 507 20.53 7.58 37.05
CA SER A 507 20.95 8.12 38.36
C SER A 507 22.45 8.43 38.39
N LEU A 508 23.27 7.57 37.80
CA LEU A 508 24.72 7.74 37.70
C LEU A 508 25.16 8.87 36.76
N GLY A 509 24.28 9.33 35.85
CA GLY A 509 24.58 10.42 34.91
C GLY A 509 25.69 10.10 33.90
N TRP A 510 25.94 8.82 33.63
CA TRP A 510 27.01 8.38 32.75
C TRP A 510 26.72 8.68 31.28
N SER A 511 27.78 9.02 30.54
CA SER A 511 27.72 9.15 29.08
C SER A 511 27.71 7.79 28.38
N GLY A 512 27.24 7.75 27.13
CA GLY A 512 27.21 6.54 26.31
C GLY A 512 28.57 5.83 26.22
N GLU A 513 29.66 6.60 26.03
CA GLU A 513 31.02 6.05 25.96
C GLU A 513 31.44 5.37 27.27
N VAL A 514 31.10 5.98 28.42
CA VAL A 514 31.41 5.43 29.74
C VAL A 514 30.63 4.14 29.98
N ILE A 515 29.34 4.11 29.60
CA ILE A 515 28.50 2.91 29.74
C ILE A 515 29.03 1.79 28.83
N CYS A 516 29.33 2.09 27.57
CA CYS A 516 29.85 1.11 26.62
C CYS A 516 31.21 0.56 27.09
N GLN A 517 32.11 1.42 27.56
CA GLN A 517 33.40 0.99 28.08
C GLN A 517 33.24 0.15 29.35
N PHE A 518 32.35 0.56 30.26
CA PHE A 518 32.07 -0.20 31.48
C PHE A 518 31.54 -1.60 31.18
N ILE A 519 30.60 -1.72 30.23
CA ILE A 519 30.07 -3.02 29.81
C ILE A 519 31.17 -3.87 29.17
N ALA A 520 31.98 -3.26 28.28
CA ALA A 520 33.10 -3.96 27.67
C ALA A 520 34.11 -4.45 28.73
N ASP A 521 34.40 -3.66 29.75
CA ASP A 521 35.34 -4.03 30.81
C ASP A 521 34.80 -5.15 31.72
N GLN A 522 33.49 -5.12 32.03
CA GLN A 522 32.86 -6.12 32.91
C GLN A 522 32.49 -7.43 32.19
N PHE A 523 32.26 -7.39 30.88
CA PHE A 523 31.70 -8.50 30.12
C PHE A 523 32.56 -8.90 28.91
N GLU A 524 33.89 -8.95 29.08
CA GLU A 524 34.84 -9.49 28.08
C GLU A 524 34.77 -8.82 26.70
N GLY A 525 34.57 -7.50 26.67
CA GLY A 525 34.49 -6.71 25.44
C GLY A 525 33.11 -6.73 24.78
N LYS A 526 32.13 -7.38 25.40
CA LYS A 526 30.75 -7.38 24.90
C LYS A 526 30.14 -5.99 24.91
N ARG A 527 29.14 -5.82 24.05
CA ARG A 527 28.28 -4.64 23.96
C ARG A 527 26.96 -4.90 24.66
N TRP A 528 26.23 -3.85 25.01
CA TRP A 528 24.90 -3.95 25.62
C TRP A 528 23.96 -4.95 24.90
N SER A 529 23.96 -4.90 23.57
CA SER A 529 23.12 -5.77 22.73
C SER A 529 23.51 -7.25 22.79
N GLU A 530 24.76 -7.56 23.17
CA GLU A 530 25.33 -8.91 23.21
C GLU A 530 25.18 -9.57 24.61
N LEU A 531 24.67 -8.83 25.60
CA LEU A 531 24.45 -9.36 26.95
C LEU A 531 23.18 -10.22 27.00
N ASN A 532 23.32 -11.44 27.53
CA ASN A 532 22.17 -12.29 27.86
C ASN A 532 21.47 -11.83 29.16
N GLU A 533 20.36 -12.46 29.53
CA GLU A 533 19.53 -12.03 30.69
C GLU A 533 20.29 -12.11 32.03
N ASP A 534 21.07 -13.17 32.25
CA ASP A 534 21.91 -13.32 33.46
C ASP A 534 23.00 -12.24 33.52
N GLU A 535 23.61 -11.91 32.38
CA GLU A 535 24.60 -10.85 32.26
C GLU A 535 23.99 -9.46 32.51
N ARG A 536 22.73 -9.24 32.08
CA ARG A 536 21.99 -8.01 32.36
C ARG A 536 21.64 -7.88 33.85
N LEU A 537 21.24 -8.97 34.50
CA LEU A 537 21.05 -9.03 35.96
C LEU A 537 22.35 -8.71 36.71
N LEU A 538 23.48 -9.26 36.25
CA LEU A 538 24.78 -8.98 36.82
C LEU A 538 25.20 -7.51 36.62
N LEU A 539 24.91 -6.95 35.44
CA LEU A 539 25.14 -5.53 35.16
C LEU A 539 24.31 -4.63 36.07
N LEU A 540 23.02 -4.94 36.29
CA LEU A 540 22.17 -4.21 37.24
C LEU A 540 22.77 -4.22 38.65
N TYR A 541 23.28 -5.38 39.09
CA TYR A 541 23.94 -5.50 40.37
C TYR A 541 25.19 -4.59 40.46
N HIS A 542 26.05 -4.62 39.44
CA HIS A 542 27.24 -3.76 39.41
C HIS A 542 26.89 -2.26 39.45
N LEU A 543 25.88 -1.84 38.71
CA LEU A 543 25.42 -0.44 38.68
C LEU A 543 24.87 0.00 40.04
N ARG A 544 24.08 -0.84 40.71
CA ARG A 544 23.55 -0.55 42.07
C ARG A 544 24.64 -0.44 43.12
N VAL A 545 25.67 -1.27 43.04
CA VAL A 545 26.83 -1.19 43.95
C VAL A 545 27.55 0.14 43.76
N LEU A 546 27.73 0.58 42.51
CA LEU A 546 28.36 1.86 42.20
C LEU A 546 27.51 3.06 42.64
N ASP A 547 26.20 3.02 42.43
CA ASP A 547 25.31 4.09 42.89
C ASP A 547 25.29 4.19 44.42
N SER A 548 25.33 3.04 45.11
CA SER A 548 25.44 2.97 46.57
C SER A 548 26.78 3.53 47.10
N LEU A 549 27.88 3.34 46.36
CA LEU A 549 29.20 3.89 46.72
C LEU A 549 29.26 5.41 46.50
N ASN A 550 28.71 5.91 45.40
CA ASN A 550 28.61 7.35 45.13
C ASN A 550 27.70 8.07 46.15
N ALA A 551 26.61 7.43 46.59
CA ALA A 551 25.75 7.94 47.64
C ALA A 551 26.43 7.97 49.03
N GLY A 552 27.39 7.08 49.27
CA GLY A 552 28.18 7.02 50.50
C GLY A 552 29.25 8.11 50.63
N GLU A 553 29.87 8.52 49.52
CA GLU A 553 30.88 9.60 49.49
C GLU A 553 30.27 11.01 49.65
N LEU A 554 28.98 11.18 49.39
CA LEU A 554 28.26 12.44 49.61
C LEU A 554 27.81 12.66 51.08
N LEU A 555 28.01 11.66 51.95
CA LEU A 555 27.64 11.69 53.38
C LEU A 555 28.83 11.77 54.35
N THR A 556 30.05 11.95 53.84
CA THR A 556 31.27 12.29 54.59
C THR A 556 31.78 13.67 54.21
#